data_AF-D6C7B8-F1
#
_entry.id   AF-D6C7B8-F1
#
_cell.length_a   1.000
_cell.length_b   1.000
_cell.length_c   1.000
_cell.angle_alpha   90.00
_cell.angle_beta   90.00
_cell.angle_gamma   90.00
#
_symmetry.space_group_name_H-M   'P 1'
#
loop_
_entity.id
_entity.type
_entity.pdbx_description
1 polymer ?
#
loop_
_entity_poly.entity_id
_entity_poly.type
_entity_poly.pdbx_seq_one_letter_code
_entity_poly.pdbx_strand_id
1 'polypeptide(L)'
;VKFFEHNFPDMLDIPSTARSPQQMFGAIAKTYFADKIKVKREDMVVVSIMPCVAKKYECSREEFATDGNPDVDFSLSTRELAQFIKQANIDFNSLPDEDFDKPLGESTGAAVIFGTTGGVIEAAVRTAYEIQTGKILAKVDFQQIRGLENVRQATVDVDGFDLKIGIAHGLGNARKLLEDIRDGKSEFHAIEI
;
A
#
# COMPACT_ATOMS: atom_id res chain seq x y z
N VAL A 1 -9.69 1.94 4.37
CA VAL A 1 -10.87 1.77 3.49
C VAL A 1 -12.15 1.47 4.28
N LYS A 2 -12.36 0.28 4.86
CA LYS A 2 -13.61 -0.04 5.59
C LYS A 2 -14.03 1.00 6.65
N PHE A 3 -13.08 1.46 7.47
CA PHE A 3 -13.31 2.52 8.44
C PHE A 3 -13.87 3.80 7.78
N PHE A 4 -13.26 4.21 6.67
CA PHE A 4 -13.62 5.40 5.91
C PHE A 4 -15.02 5.25 5.29
N GLU A 5 -15.29 4.12 4.63
CA GLU A 5 -16.60 3.84 4.03
C GLU A 5 -17.77 3.86 5.04
N HIS A 6 -17.53 3.46 6.29
CA HIS A 6 -18.58 3.41 7.31
C HIS A 6 -18.74 4.72 8.09
N ASN A 7 -17.66 5.48 8.29
CA ASN A 7 -17.66 6.65 9.20
C ASN A 7 -17.61 8.00 8.46
N PHE A 8 -17.19 7.99 7.20
CA PHE A 8 -17.03 9.17 6.33
C PHE A 8 -17.59 8.89 4.92
N PRO A 9 -18.85 8.41 4.77
CA PRO A 9 -19.43 8.07 3.47
C PRO A 9 -19.62 9.30 2.56
N ASP A 10 -19.61 10.50 3.15
CA ASP A 10 -19.68 11.80 2.49
C ASP A 10 -18.36 12.23 1.81
N MET A 11 -17.27 11.49 2.01
CA MET A 11 -15.93 11.85 1.55
C MET A 11 -15.30 10.77 0.64
N LEU A 12 -16.11 9.87 0.07
CA LEU A 12 -15.66 8.68 -0.68
C LEU A 12 -14.83 8.99 -1.94
N ASP A 13 -14.83 10.24 -2.40
CA ASP A 13 -14.06 10.77 -3.51
C ASP A 13 -12.61 11.17 -3.13
N ILE A 14 -12.29 11.25 -1.84
CA ILE A 14 -10.97 11.67 -1.35
C ILE A 14 -9.90 10.57 -1.45
N PRO A 15 -10.16 9.30 -1.11
CA PRO A 15 -9.14 8.25 -1.20
C PRO A 15 -8.63 8.10 -2.64
N SER A 16 -7.32 7.85 -2.77
CA SER A 16 -6.73 7.56 -4.08
C SER A 16 -7.45 6.41 -4.78
N THR A 17 -7.70 6.56 -6.08
CA THR A 17 -8.27 5.51 -6.93
C THR A 17 -7.28 4.37 -7.19
N ALA A 18 -6.00 4.58 -6.85
CA ALA A 18 -4.98 3.56 -6.91
C ALA A 18 -5.35 2.37 -6.01
N ARG A 19 -5.40 1.18 -6.60
CA ARG A 19 -5.58 -0.07 -5.86
C ARG A 19 -4.39 -0.31 -4.92
N SER A 20 -4.56 -1.15 -3.90
CA SER A 20 -3.41 -1.49 -3.05
C SER A 20 -2.38 -2.35 -3.81
N PRO A 21 -1.10 -2.39 -3.37
CA PRO A 21 -0.07 -3.21 -4.03
C PRO A 21 -0.47 -4.67 -4.22
N GLN A 22 -1.20 -5.26 -3.26
CA GLN A 22 -1.77 -6.61 -3.39
C GLN A 22 -2.65 -6.74 -4.63
N GLN A 23 -3.59 -5.81 -4.80
CA GLN A 23 -4.59 -5.88 -5.88
C GLN A 23 -4.00 -5.46 -7.23
N MET A 24 -3.07 -4.49 -7.22
CA MET A 24 -2.30 -4.15 -8.42
C MET A 24 -1.50 -5.35 -8.90
N PHE A 25 -0.76 -6.02 -7.98
CA PHE A 25 0.04 -7.18 -8.32
C PHE A 25 -0.83 -8.33 -8.84
N GLY A 26 -1.93 -8.66 -8.16
CA GLY A 26 -2.84 -9.72 -8.59
C GLY A 26 -3.38 -9.50 -10.00
N ALA A 27 -3.82 -8.28 -10.30
CA ALA A 27 -4.29 -7.91 -11.63
C ALA A 27 -3.18 -8.07 -12.69
N ILE A 28 -1.95 -7.60 -12.41
CA ILE A 28 -0.81 -7.71 -13.33
C ILE A 28 -0.40 -9.18 -13.52
N ALA A 29 -0.38 -9.98 -12.46
CA ALA A 29 -0.03 -11.38 -12.51
C ALA A 29 -0.99 -12.15 -13.42
N LYS A 30 -2.30 -11.97 -13.22
CA LYS A 30 -3.36 -12.67 -13.96
C LYS A 30 -3.66 -12.12 -15.35
N THR A 31 -2.98 -11.06 -15.78
CA THR A 31 -3.12 -10.49 -17.12
C THR A 31 -1.77 -10.55 -17.82
N TYR A 32 -0.93 -9.54 -17.61
CA TYR A 32 0.37 -9.40 -18.24
C TYR A 32 1.29 -10.61 -18.08
N PHE A 33 1.41 -11.16 -16.87
CA PHE A 33 2.30 -12.30 -16.64
C PHE A 33 1.71 -13.61 -17.15
N ALA A 34 0.42 -13.86 -16.91
CA ALA A 34 -0.32 -14.99 -17.46
C ALA A 34 -0.18 -15.07 -19.00
N ASP A 35 -0.35 -13.94 -19.69
CA ASP A 35 -0.15 -13.84 -21.15
C ASP A 35 1.29 -14.17 -21.56
N LYS A 36 2.27 -13.65 -20.83
CA LYS A 36 3.70 -13.92 -21.09
C LYS A 36 4.05 -15.39 -20.97
N ILE A 37 3.52 -16.10 -19.96
CA ILE A 37 3.78 -17.53 -19.75
C ILE A 37 2.78 -18.43 -20.47
N LYS A 38 1.83 -17.85 -21.21
CA LYS A 38 0.77 -18.54 -21.95
C LYS A 38 -0.12 -19.44 -21.08
N VAL A 39 -0.41 -18.98 -19.87
CA VAL A 39 -1.34 -19.62 -18.93
C VAL A 39 -2.63 -18.80 -18.92
N LYS A 40 -3.78 -19.47 -18.88
CA LYS A 40 -5.06 -18.76 -18.78
C LYS A 40 -5.22 -18.17 -17.38
N ARG A 41 -5.92 -17.04 -17.30
CA ARG A 41 -6.22 -16.37 -16.02
C ARG A 41 -6.86 -17.32 -15.00
N GLU A 42 -7.77 -18.19 -15.45
CA GLU A 42 -8.52 -19.11 -14.59
C GLU A 42 -7.64 -20.23 -14.04
N ASP A 43 -6.54 -20.54 -14.72
CA ASP A 43 -5.60 -21.59 -14.33
C ASP A 43 -4.48 -21.05 -13.40
N MET A 44 -4.40 -19.73 -13.20
CA MET A 44 -3.42 -19.08 -12.34
C MET A 44 -3.98 -18.80 -10.95
N VAL A 45 -3.32 -19.33 -9.92
CA VAL A 45 -3.63 -19.05 -8.51
C VAL A 45 -2.61 -18.07 -7.95
N VAL A 46 -3.09 -16.90 -7.51
CA VAL A 46 -2.30 -15.85 -6.85
C VAL A 46 -2.53 -15.91 -5.35
N VAL A 47 -1.47 -16.23 -4.61
CA VAL A 47 -1.47 -16.24 -3.14
C VAL A 47 -0.64 -15.08 -2.64
N SER A 48 -1.27 -14.22 -1.84
CA SER A 48 -0.62 -13.07 -1.23
C SER A 48 -0.27 -13.33 0.23
N ILE A 49 0.95 -12.99 0.65
CA ILE A 49 1.40 -13.12 2.04
C ILE A 49 1.44 -11.73 2.68
N MET A 50 0.67 -11.52 3.74
CA MET A 50 0.42 -10.19 4.30
C MET A 50 0.55 -10.17 5.82
N PRO A 51 1.11 -9.10 6.42
CA PRO A 51 1.14 -8.94 7.87
C PRO A 51 -0.22 -8.45 8.44
N CYS A 52 -1.28 -8.41 7.64
CA CYS A 52 -2.57 -7.81 7.99
C CYS A 52 -3.74 -8.72 7.62
N VAL A 53 -4.70 -8.90 8.54
CA VAL A 53 -5.90 -9.72 8.31
C VAL A 53 -6.91 -9.02 7.40
N ALA A 54 -6.93 -7.68 7.37
CA ALA A 54 -7.84 -6.93 6.51
C ALA A 54 -7.61 -7.21 5.02
N LYS A 55 -6.41 -7.66 4.63
CA LYS A 55 -6.07 -8.06 3.27
C LYS A 55 -6.83 -9.29 2.77
N LYS A 56 -7.28 -10.15 3.68
CA LYS A 56 -8.18 -11.27 3.36
C LYS A 56 -9.57 -10.79 2.95
N TYR A 57 -10.09 -9.79 3.65
CA TYR A 57 -11.35 -9.15 3.25
C TYR A 57 -11.17 -8.38 1.95
N GLU A 58 -10.02 -7.72 1.76
CA GLU A 58 -9.76 -6.99 0.53
C GLU A 58 -9.74 -7.90 -0.71
N CYS A 59 -9.12 -9.08 -0.66
CA CYS A 59 -9.13 -10.00 -1.82
C CYS A 59 -10.49 -10.67 -2.08
N SER A 60 -11.42 -10.65 -1.13
CA SER A 60 -12.77 -11.19 -1.33
C SER A 60 -13.78 -10.18 -1.86
N ARG A 61 -13.36 -8.94 -2.14
CA ARG A 61 -14.23 -7.87 -2.67
C ARG A 61 -14.54 -8.10 -4.16
N GLU A 62 -15.80 -7.99 -4.55
CA GLU A 62 -16.27 -8.33 -5.91
C GLU A 62 -15.67 -7.41 -6.99
N GLU A 63 -15.37 -6.16 -6.66
CA GLU A 63 -14.72 -5.21 -7.58
C GLU A 63 -13.25 -5.55 -7.91
N PHE A 64 -12.64 -6.47 -7.16
CA PHE A 64 -11.30 -7.00 -7.44
C PHE A 64 -11.37 -8.37 -8.10
N ALA A 65 -12.31 -8.51 -9.04
CA ALA A 65 -12.43 -9.65 -9.93
C ALA A 65 -12.68 -9.17 -11.37
N THR A 66 -12.20 -9.97 -12.33
CA THR A 66 -12.52 -9.81 -13.76
C THR A 66 -13.30 -11.04 -14.17
N ASP A 67 -14.52 -10.86 -14.70
CA ASP A 67 -15.42 -11.95 -15.10
C ASP A 67 -15.64 -13.00 -13.98
N GLY A 68 -15.74 -12.54 -12.73
CA GLY A 68 -15.90 -13.40 -11.56
C GLY A 68 -14.62 -14.14 -11.13
N ASN A 69 -13.48 -13.94 -11.80
CA ASN A 69 -12.18 -14.47 -11.39
C ASN A 69 -11.40 -13.42 -10.56
N PRO A 70 -11.16 -13.66 -9.26
CA PRO A 70 -10.47 -12.71 -8.39
C PRO A 70 -9.07 -12.34 -8.87
N ASP A 71 -8.63 -11.10 -8.67
CA ASP A 71 -7.24 -10.69 -8.93
C ASP A 71 -6.25 -11.40 -7.99
N VAL A 72 -6.66 -11.65 -6.74
CA VAL A 72 -5.92 -12.41 -5.74
C VAL A 72 -6.84 -13.48 -5.16
N ASP A 73 -6.46 -14.76 -5.28
CA ASP A 73 -7.29 -15.89 -4.86
C ASP A 73 -7.25 -16.11 -3.35
N PHE A 74 -6.05 -15.99 -2.76
CA PHE A 74 -5.85 -16.22 -1.34
C PHE A 74 -4.96 -15.14 -0.73
N SER A 75 -5.28 -14.75 0.50
CA SER A 75 -4.41 -13.93 1.33
C SER A 75 -4.12 -14.67 2.63
N LEU A 76 -2.84 -14.95 2.88
CA LEU A 76 -2.35 -15.62 4.08
C LEU A 76 -1.64 -14.62 4.96
N SER A 77 -1.80 -14.76 6.27
CA SER A 77 -0.98 -14.02 7.21
C SER A 77 0.45 -14.59 7.27
N THR A 78 1.42 -13.78 7.69
CA THR A 78 2.78 -14.26 7.99
C THR A 78 2.78 -15.43 8.98
N ARG A 79 1.82 -15.47 9.92
CA ARG A 79 1.66 -16.58 10.86
C ARG A 79 1.22 -17.88 10.19
N GLU A 80 0.32 -17.80 9.21
CA GLU A 80 -0.14 -18.97 8.45
C GLU A 80 0.98 -19.53 7.56
N LEU A 81 1.73 -18.65 6.88
CA LEU A 81 2.92 -19.08 6.14
C LEU A 81 3.93 -19.78 7.04
N ALA A 82 4.22 -19.19 8.21
CA ALA A 82 5.13 -19.80 9.18
C ALA A 82 4.65 -21.16 9.68
N GLN A 83 3.33 -21.39 9.78
CA GLN A 83 2.77 -22.70 10.11
C GLN A 83 2.96 -23.71 8.99
N PHE A 84 2.75 -23.32 7.73
CA PHE A 84 2.97 -24.21 6.57
C PHE A 84 4.43 -24.62 6.43
N ILE A 85 5.37 -23.68 6.60
CA ILE A 85 6.81 -23.98 6.59
C ILE A 85 7.16 -25.05 7.64
N LYS A 86 6.63 -24.90 8.87
CA LYS A 86 6.83 -25.88 9.95
C LYS A 86 6.18 -27.23 9.65
N GLN A 87 4.96 -27.24 9.10
CA GLN A 87 4.25 -28.48 8.74
C GLN A 87 4.95 -29.25 7.61
N ALA A 88 5.61 -28.53 6.71
CA ALA A 88 6.42 -29.12 5.64
C ALA A 88 7.77 -29.66 6.13
N ASN A 89 8.09 -29.55 7.43
CA ASN A 89 9.39 -29.89 8.03
C ASN A 89 10.57 -29.17 7.35
N ILE A 90 10.35 -27.94 6.89
CA ILE A 90 11.41 -27.11 6.31
C ILE A 90 12.17 -26.42 7.45
N ASP A 91 13.50 -26.62 7.49
CA ASP A 91 14.38 -25.84 8.36
C ASP A 91 14.67 -24.48 7.73
N PHE A 92 13.77 -23.53 8.00
CA PHE A 92 13.83 -22.19 7.40
C PHE A 92 15.14 -21.46 7.66
N ASN A 93 15.77 -21.68 8.82
CA ASN A 93 16.97 -20.94 9.22
C ASN A 93 18.24 -21.44 8.52
N SER A 94 18.21 -22.59 7.86
CA SER A 94 19.34 -23.13 7.10
C SER A 94 19.19 -22.96 5.58
N LEU A 95 18.08 -22.39 5.11
CA LEU A 95 17.89 -22.11 3.70
C LEU A 95 18.88 -21.04 3.22
N PRO A 96 19.49 -21.22 2.04
CA PRO A 96 20.27 -20.16 1.42
C PRO A 96 19.35 -19.03 0.97
N ASP A 97 19.91 -17.82 0.88
CA ASP A 97 19.22 -16.70 0.23
C ASP A 97 19.07 -16.98 -1.27
N GLU A 98 17.91 -16.66 -1.83
CA GLU A 98 17.61 -16.76 -3.26
C GLU A 98 16.98 -15.46 -3.77
N ASP A 99 17.19 -15.18 -5.05
CA ASP A 99 16.57 -14.03 -5.72
C ASP A 99 15.09 -14.31 -6.03
N PHE A 100 14.28 -13.25 -6.07
CA PHE A 100 12.90 -13.36 -6.53
C PHE A 100 12.81 -13.65 -8.04
N ASP A 101 11.74 -14.34 -8.44
CA ASP A 101 11.48 -14.68 -9.84
C ASP A 101 11.28 -13.46 -10.74
N LYS A 102 11.83 -13.53 -11.96
CA LYS A 102 11.59 -12.53 -13.01
C LYS A 102 10.33 -12.88 -13.82
N PRO A 103 9.58 -11.87 -14.33
CA PRO A 103 9.88 -10.45 -14.31
C PRO A 103 9.23 -9.66 -13.14
N LEU A 104 8.43 -10.30 -12.28
CA LEU A 104 7.60 -9.60 -11.30
C LEU A 104 8.23 -9.48 -9.89
N GLY A 105 9.41 -10.03 -9.67
CA GLY A 105 10.09 -10.05 -8.36
C GLY A 105 11.01 -8.86 -8.06
N GLU A 106 11.26 -7.98 -9.03
CA GLU A 106 12.13 -6.82 -8.82
C GLU A 106 11.48 -5.79 -7.88
N SER A 107 12.25 -5.26 -6.92
CA SER A 107 11.78 -4.32 -5.90
C SER A 107 12.72 -3.12 -5.80
N THR A 108 12.19 -1.96 -5.41
CA THR A 108 12.97 -0.73 -5.22
C THR A 108 13.07 -0.38 -3.74
N GLY A 109 14.00 0.48 -3.36
CA GLY A 109 14.09 0.99 -1.98
C GLY A 109 12.80 1.66 -1.49
N ALA A 110 12.03 2.26 -2.40
CA ALA A 110 10.71 2.82 -2.10
C ALA A 110 9.68 1.72 -1.79
N ALA A 111 9.70 0.60 -2.51
CA ALA A 111 8.81 -0.53 -2.24
C ALA A 111 9.11 -1.20 -0.89
N VAL A 112 10.35 -1.19 -0.43
CA VAL A 112 10.75 -1.76 0.88
C VAL A 112 10.15 -0.96 2.05
N ILE A 113 10.09 0.37 1.95
CA ILE A 113 9.59 1.22 3.04
C ILE A 113 8.06 1.23 3.17
N PHE A 114 7.30 0.71 2.20
CA PHE A 114 5.83 0.61 2.25
C PHE A 114 5.29 -0.09 3.51
N GLY A 115 6.08 -0.99 4.12
CA GLY A 115 5.70 -1.69 5.36
C GLY A 115 5.82 -0.84 6.63
N THR A 116 6.29 0.40 6.53
CA THR A 116 6.52 1.31 7.66
C THR A 116 5.60 2.52 7.58
N THR A 117 5.14 3.00 8.74
CA THR A 117 4.33 4.23 8.84
C THR A 117 5.06 5.42 8.20
N GLY A 118 4.44 6.03 7.19
CA GLY A 118 4.99 7.14 6.42
C GLY A 118 5.74 6.72 5.15
N GLY A 119 6.00 5.44 4.95
CA GLY A 119 6.75 4.97 3.80
C GLY A 119 5.97 5.06 2.49
N VAL A 120 4.64 4.97 2.54
CA VAL A 120 3.79 5.05 1.34
C VAL A 120 3.77 6.47 0.79
N ILE A 121 3.48 7.46 1.64
CA ILE A 121 3.45 8.86 1.21
C ILE A 121 4.86 9.35 0.83
N GLU A 122 5.90 8.88 1.50
CA GLU A 122 7.28 9.21 1.13
C GLU A 122 7.63 8.67 -0.26
N ALA A 123 7.29 7.42 -0.56
CA ALA A 123 7.50 6.84 -1.89
C ALA A 123 6.71 7.59 -2.98
N ALA A 124 5.45 7.95 -2.68
CA ALA A 124 4.60 8.72 -3.60
C ALA A 124 5.18 10.11 -3.87
N VAL A 125 5.60 10.83 -2.83
CA VAL A 125 6.17 12.19 -2.96
C VAL A 125 7.52 12.17 -3.67
N ARG A 126 8.39 11.21 -3.38
CA ARG A 126 9.67 11.05 -4.11
C ARG A 126 9.44 10.89 -5.61
N THR A 127 8.48 10.04 -5.98
CA THR A 127 8.12 9.79 -7.38
C THR A 127 7.50 11.03 -8.03
N ALA A 128 6.52 11.66 -7.38
CA ALA A 128 5.87 12.86 -7.89
C ALA A 128 6.86 14.03 -8.06
N TYR A 129 7.78 14.20 -7.10
CA TYR A 129 8.83 15.20 -7.15
C TYR A 129 9.77 14.98 -8.34
N GLU A 130 10.23 13.75 -8.56
CA GLU A 130 11.15 13.46 -9.66
C GLU A 130 10.48 13.63 -11.02
N ILE A 131 9.22 13.19 -11.17
CA ILE A 131 8.44 13.39 -12.40
C ILE A 131 8.26 14.88 -12.69
N GLN A 132 7.94 15.69 -11.67
CA GLN A 132 7.65 17.11 -11.86
C GLN A 132 8.90 17.95 -12.09
N THR A 133 9.96 17.71 -11.31
CA THR A 133 11.14 18.58 -11.24
C THR A 133 12.34 18.05 -12.04
N GLY A 134 12.31 16.76 -12.41
CA GLY A 134 13.46 16.05 -13.00
C GLY A 134 14.63 15.81 -12.03
N LYS A 135 14.44 16.06 -10.73
CA LYS A 135 15.48 15.94 -9.68
C LYS A 135 15.12 14.84 -8.70
N ILE A 136 16.13 14.24 -8.09
CA ILE A 136 15.94 13.22 -7.06
C ILE A 136 15.68 13.90 -5.71
N LEU A 137 14.56 13.54 -5.06
CA LEU A 137 14.29 13.94 -3.68
C LEU A 137 15.03 12.99 -2.72
N ALA A 138 16.03 13.51 -2.01
CA ALA A 138 16.89 12.69 -1.15
C ALA A 138 16.14 12.12 0.07
N LYS A 139 15.46 12.98 0.83
CA LYS A 139 14.76 12.61 2.07
C LYS A 139 13.61 13.57 2.34
N VAL A 140 12.53 13.05 2.92
CA VAL A 140 11.43 13.85 3.46
C VAL A 140 11.55 13.88 4.99
N ASP A 141 11.66 15.07 5.57
CA ASP A 141 11.78 15.25 7.01
C ASP A 141 10.40 15.48 7.65
N PHE A 142 9.83 14.39 8.17
CA PHE A 142 8.56 14.43 8.90
C PHE A 142 8.73 14.94 10.33
N GLN A 143 7.93 15.95 10.70
CA GLN A 143 7.86 16.54 12.04
C GLN A 143 6.55 16.16 12.72
N GLN A 144 6.57 15.94 14.03
CA GLN A 144 5.36 15.64 14.80
C GLN A 144 4.49 16.90 14.98
N ILE A 145 3.17 16.75 14.82
CA ILE A 145 2.23 17.85 15.05
C ILE A 145 1.94 17.98 16.55
N ARG A 146 2.10 19.20 17.10
CA ARG A 146 1.81 19.48 18.50
C ARG A 146 0.31 19.32 18.78
N GLY A 147 -0.04 18.50 19.77
CA GLY A 147 -1.43 18.23 20.16
C GLY A 147 -2.09 17.04 19.44
N LEU A 148 -1.43 16.45 18.43
CA LEU A 148 -1.85 15.23 17.75
C LEU A 148 -0.76 14.16 17.88
N GLU A 149 -0.83 13.38 18.95
CA GLU A 149 0.09 12.24 19.13
C GLU A 149 -0.04 11.23 17.99
N ASN A 150 1.10 10.83 17.40
CA ASN A 150 1.17 9.96 16.24
C ASN A 150 0.59 10.52 14.93
N VAL A 151 0.47 11.86 14.83
CA VAL A 151 0.33 12.55 13.55
C VAL A 151 1.62 13.29 13.23
N ARG A 152 2.13 13.10 12.02
CA ARG A 152 3.34 13.76 11.51
C ARG A 152 3.00 14.53 10.24
N GLN A 153 3.76 15.58 9.97
CA GLN A 153 3.63 16.38 8.76
C GLN A 153 5.00 16.71 8.15
N ALA A 154 5.01 16.97 6.86
CA ALA A 154 6.15 17.55 6.17
C ALA A 154 5.65 18.55 5.12
N THR A 155 6.50 19.50 4.77
CA THR A 155 6.31 20.37 3.60
C THR A 155 7.49 20.16 2.68
N VAL A 156 7.22 19.87 1.41
CA VAL A 156 8.23 19.69 0.38
C VAL A 156 8.02 20.77 -0.66
N ASP A 157 9.05 21.57 -0.93
CA ASP A 157 9.03 22.54 -2.04
C ASP A 157 9.16 21.81 -3.37
N VAL A 158 8.12 21.87 -4.19
CA VAL A 158 8.07 21.28 -5.55
C VAL A 158 8.03 22.43 -6.56
N ASP A 159 9.20 22.92 -6.95
CA ASP A 159 9.37 24.06 -7.87
C ASP A 159 8.54 25.31 -7.50
N GLY A 160 8.57 25.69 -6.22
CA GLY A 160 7.86 26.85 -5.67
C GLY A 160 6.45 26.55 -5.13
N PHE A 161 6.00 25.29 -5.23
CA PHE A 161 4.76 24.84 -4.61
C PHE A 161 5.05 24.10 -3.30
N ASP A 162 4.55 24.65 -2.18
CA ASP A 162 4.67 24.04 -0.86
C ASP A 162 3.74 22.83 -0.71
N LEU A 163 4.20 21.64 -1.12
CA LEU A 163 3.47 20.39 -0.96
C LEU A 163 3.45 19.95 0.51
N LYS A 164 2.38 20.34 1.21
CA LYS A 164 2.04 19.89 2.57
C LYS A 164 1.48 18.47 2.57
N ILE A 165 2.13 17.57 3.31
CA ILE A 165 1.72 16.17 3.47
C ILE A 165 1.60 15.77 4.95
N GLY A 166 0.67 14.87 5.24
CA GLY A 166 0.40 14.38 6.59
C GLY A 166 0.44 12.86 6.70
N ILE A 167 0.76 12.34 7.88
CA ILE A 167 0.69 10.91 8.23
C ILE A 167 -0.06 10.80 9.54
N ALA A 168 -1.14 10.02 9.60
CA ALA A 168 -1.85 9.72 10.83
C ALA A 168 -1.80 8.22 11.11
N HIS A 169 -1.10 7.83 12.17
CA HIS A 169 -1.06 6.43 12.57
C HIS A 169 -2.20 6.10 13.54
N GLY A 170 -3.02 5.13 13.15
CA GLY A 170 -4.13 4.59 13.94
C GLY A 170 -5.47 5.30 13.72
N LEU A 171 -6.56 4.53 13.82
CA LEU A 171 -7.90 4.99 13.42
C LEU A 171 -8.44 6.16 14.27
N GLY A 172 -8.01 6.29 15.53
CA GLY A 172 -8.38 7.43 16.38
C GLY A 172 -7.80 8.75 15.85
N ASN A 173 -6.57 8.72 15.34
CA ASN A 173 -5.93 9.89 14.73
C ASN A 173 -6.44 10.14 13.32
N ALA A 174 -6.68 9.07 12.56
CA ALA A 174 -7.34 9.16 11.26
C ALA A 174 -8.69 9.88 11.37
N ARG A 175 -9.50 9.55 12.38
CA ARG A 175 -10.78 10.24 12.64
C ARG A 175 -10.59 11.73 12.81
N LYS A 176 -9.71 12.14 13.73
CA LYS A 176 -9.45 13.57 14.03
C LYS A 176 -9.01 14.33 12.77
N LEU A 177 -8.05 13.76 12.03
CA LEU A 177 -7.52 14.37 10.82
C LEU A 177 -8.59 14.49 9.72
N LEU A 178 -9.43 13.48 9.54
CA LEU A 178 -10.52 13.51 8.58
C LEU A 178 -11.63 14.50 8.98
N GLU A 179 -11.91 14.65 10.28
CA GLU A 179 -12.81 15.68 10.80
C GLU A 179 -12.26 17.09 10.52
N ASP A 180 -10.96 17.32 10.72
CA ASP A 180 -10.30 18.59 10.38
C ASP A 180 -10.35 18.89 8.86
N ILE A 181 -10.19 17.85 8.02
CA ILE A 181 -10.34 17.98 6.55
C ILE A 181 -11.78 18.37 6.20
N ARG A 182 -12.77 17.67 6.80
CA ARG A 182 -14.19 17.93 6.55
C ARG A 182 -14.61 19.34 6.95
N ASP A 183 -14.05 19.84 8.05
CA ASP A 183 -14.28 21.20 8.58
C ASP A 183 -13.51 22.29 7.80
N GLY A 184 -12.70 21.92 6.80
CA GLY A 184 -11.88 22.87 6.04
C GLY A 184 -10.71 23.47 6.83
N LYS A 185 -10.29 22.82 7.92
CA LYS A 185 -9.20 23.27 8.79
C LYS A 185 -7.84 22.69 8.40
N SER A 186 -7.84 21.60 7.63
CA SER A 186 -6.62 20.95 7.15
C SER A 186 -6.05 21.65 5.93
N GLU A 187 -4.73 21.86 5.93
CA GLU A 187 -3.98 22.40 4.79
C GLU A 187 -3.19 21.30 4.04
N PHE A 188 -3.44 20.02 4.33
CA PHE A 188 -2.74 18.93 3.66
C PHE A 188 -3.25 18.69 2.25
N HIS A 189 -2.33 18.57 1.29
CA HIS A 189 -2.63 18.18 -0.08
C HIS A 189 -2.73 16.65 -0.23
N ALA A 190 -1.99 15.91 0.60
CA ALA A 190 -2.02 14.46 0.62
C ALA A 190 -1.79 13.93 2.04
N ILE A 191 -2.45 12.83 2.38
CA ILE A 191 -2.35 12.19 3.69
C ILE A 191 -2.20 10.68 3.58
N GLU A 192 -1.42 10.09 4.49
CA GLU A 192 -1.37 8.65 4.74
C GLU A 192 -2.08 8.32 6.05
N ILE A 193 -2.88 7.25 6.03
CA ILE A 193 -3.64 6.73 7.17
C ILE A 193 -3.27 5.26 7.43
#